data_AF-B9TQM5-F1
#
_entry.id   AF-B9TQM5-F1
#
_cell.length_a   1.000
_cell.length_b   1.000
_cell.length_c   1.000
_cell.angle_alpha   90.00
_cell.angle_beta   90.00
_cell.angle_gamma   90.00
#
_symmetry.space_group_name_H-M   'P 1'
#
loop_
_entity.id
_entity.type
_entity.pdbx_description
1 polymer ?
#
loop_
_entity_poly.entity_id
_entity_poly.type
_entity_poly.pdbx_seq_one_letter_code
_entity_poly.pdbx_strand_id
1 'polypeptide(L)'
;MAEAVARRGYGKLVALLAMRTRDVAAAEDALADAFAAALADWPERGCPANPEAWLMTVARRRAIDGARHRRVGDEVVNQLAILADEIDERETGMLPDRRLALLFACTHPALEAAIRTPLMLQ
;
A
#
# COMPACT_ATOMS: atom_id res chain seq x y z
N MET A 1 -12.40 3.52 -34.45
CA MET A 1 -12.05 2.07 -34.47
C MET A 1 -12.05 1.46 -33.07
N ALA A 2 -11.30 2.02 -32.10
CA ALA A 2 -11.33 1.57 -30.69
C ALA A 2 -12.74 1.55 -30.07
N GLU A 3 -13.54 2.60 -30.31
CA GLU A 3 -14.93 2.66 -29.84
C GLU A 3 -15.82 1.52 -30.35
N ALA A 4 -15.64 1.08 -31.60
CA ALA A 4 -16.41 -0.01 -32.17
C ALA A 4 -16.06 -1.36 -31.53
N VAL A 5 -14.76 -1.56 -31.20
CA VAL A 5 -14.28 -2.73 -30.47
C VAL A 5 -14.81 -2.71 -29.03
N ALA A 6 -14.81 -1.55 -28.37
CA ALA A 6 -15.37 -1.39 -27.03
C ALA A 6 -16.87 -1.76 -27.00
N ARG A 7 -17.69 -1.19 -27.89
CA ARG A 7 -19.14 -1.48 -27.92
C ARG A 7 -19.48 -2.94 -28.18
N ARG A 8 -18.64 -3.69 -28.90
CA ARG A 8 -18.90 -5.10 -29.25
C ARG A 8 -18.30 -6.10 -28.25
N GLY A 9 -17.16 -5.77 -27.67
CA GLY A 9 -16.33 -6.73 -26.95
C GLY A 9 -16.14 -6.47 -25.46
N TYR A 10 -16.45 -5.28 -24.94
CA TYR A 10 -16.04 -4.86 -23.59
C TYR A 10 -16.43 -5.87 -22.51
N GLY A 11 -17.71 -6.23 -22.40
CA GLY A 11 -18.17 -7.17 -21.36
C GLY A 11 -17.52 -8.55 -21.45
N LYS A 12 -17.29 -9.06 -22.67
CA LYS A 12 -16.58 -10.34 -22.90
C LYS A 12 -15.12 -10.24 -22.44
N LEU A 13 -14.43 -9.15 -22.76
CA LEU A 13 -13.02 -8.97 -22.39
C LEU A 13 -12.87 -8.81 -20.87
N VAL A 14 -13.73 -8.03 -20.22
CA VAL A 14 -13.76 -7.92 -18.74
C VAL A 14 -14.01 -9.28 -18.11
N ALA A 15 -15.01 -10.03 -18.58
CA ALA A 15 -15.31 -11.36 -18.02
C ALA A 15 -14.12 -12.33 -18.14
N LEU A 16 -13.41 -12.33 -19.28
CA LEU A 16 -12.22 -13.18 -19.47
C LEU A 16 -11.06 -12.77 -18.57
N LEU A 17 -10.87 -11.47 -18.32
CA LEU A 17 -9.84 -10.97 -17.40
C LEU A 17 -10.20 -11.31 -15.94
N ALA A 18 -11.43 -10.99 -15.53
CA ALA A 18 -11.94 -11.20 -14.18
C ALA A 18 -11.98 -12.69 -13.78
N MET A 19 -12.24 -13.60 -14.73
CA MET A 19 -12.20 -15.04 -14.47
C MET A 19 -10.83 -15.50 -13.93
N ARG A 20 -9.75 -14.87 -14.40
CA ARG A 20 -8.38 -15.24 -14.03
C ARG A 20 -7.86 -14.48 -12.82
N THR A 21 -8.24 -13.21 -12.66
CA THR A 21 -7.82 -12.38 -11.52
C THR A 21 -8.71 -12.54 -10.30
N ARG A 22 -9.94 -13.04 -10.46
CA ARG A 22 -11.02 -13.03 -9.46
C ARG A 22 -11.33 -11.65 -8.89
N ASP A 23 -11.02 -10.62 -9.66
CA ASP A 23 -11.19 -9.22 -9.29
C ASP A 23 -11.71 -8.47 -10.53
N VAL A 24 -12.99 -8.08 -10.46
CA VAL A 24 -13.69 -7.41 -11.56
C VAL A 24 -13.20 -5.97 -11.71
N ALA A 25 -13.00 -5.25 -10.61
CA ALA A 25 -12.55 -3.87 -10.65
C ALA A 25 -11.15 -3.77 -11.27
N ALA A 26 -10.21 -4.62 -10.82
CA ALA A 26 -8.87 -4.65 -11.42
C ALA A 26 -8.89 -5.10 -12.90
N ALA A 27 -9.85 -5.91 -13.31
CA ALA A 27 -10.03 -6.31 -14.71
C ALA A 27 -10.54 -5.16 -15.58
N GLU A 28 -11.48 -4.36 -15.07
CA GLU A 28 -11.99 -3.17 -15.74
C GLU A 28 -10.89 -2.11 -15.89
N ASP A 29 -10.15 -1.82 -14.83
CA ASP A 29 -9.02 -0.88 -14.86
C ASP A 29 -7.96 -1.30 -15.88
N ALA A 30 -7.56 -2.58 -15.87
CA ALA A 30 -6.58 -3.10 -16.80
C ALA A 30 -7.06 -3.03 -18.27
N LEU A 31 -8.36 -3.23 -18.51
CA LEU A 31 -8.93 -3.11 -19.84
C LEU A 31 -9.04 -1.63 -20.28
N ALA A 32 -9.40 -0.73 -19.37
CA ALA A 32 -9.43 0.71 -19.63
C ALA A 32 -8.04 1.23 -20.02
N ASP A 33 -6.99 0.82 -19.30
CA ASP A 33 -5.59 1.11 -19.64
C ASP A 33 -5.21 0.59 -21.05
N ALA A 34 -5.68 -0.60 -21.42
CA ALA A 34 -5.45 -1.15 -22.75
C ALA A 34 -6.15 -0.35 -23.85
N PHE A 35 -7.37 0.14 -23.59
CA PHE A 35 -8.06 1.06 -24.50
C PHE A 35 -7.37 2.41 -24.58
N ALA A 36 -6.87 2.96 -23.48
CA ALA A 36 -6.08 4.19 -23.48
C ALA A 36 -4.83 4.04 -24.35
N ALA A 37 -4.11 2.91 -24.23
CA ALA A 37 -2.99 2.59 -25.09
C ALA A 37 -3.39 2.46 -26.56
N ALA A 38 -4.51 1.79 -26.86
CA ALA A 38 -5.04 1.69 -28.23
C ALA A 38 -5.37 3.07 -28.83
N LEU A 39 -5.96 3.97 -28.04
CA LEU A 39 -6.32 5.32 -28.48
C LEU A 39 -5.09 6.18 -28.78
N ALA A 40 -4.00 6.00 -28.06
CA ALA A 40 -2.73 6.64 -28.37
C ALA A 40 -2.05 6.00 -29.60
N ASP A 41 -2.14 4.67 -29.72
CA ASP A 41 -1.30 3.92 -30.64
C ASP A 41 -1.86 3.77 -32.06
N TRP A 42 -3.14 3.40 -32.16
CA TRP A 42 -3.76 3.06 -33.44
C TRP A 42 -3.89 4.22 -34.43
N PRO A 43 -4.01 5.50 -34.02
CA PRO A 43 -3.98 6.61 -34.97
C PRO A 43 -2.67 6.71 -35.75
N GLU A 44 -1.54 6.36 -35.12
CA GLU A 44 -0.21 6.47 -35.72
C GLU A 44 0.22 5.18 -36.44
N ARG A 45 0.02 4.03 -35.80
CA ARG A 45 0.50 2.72 -36.28
C ARG A 45 -0.57 1.88 -36.99
N GLY A 46 -1.82 2.36 -37.01
CA GLY A 46 -2.95 1.64 -37.56
C GLY A 46 -3.54 0.61 -36.59
N CYS A 47 -4.78 0.21 -36.87
CA CYS A 47 -5.49 -0.80 -36.08
C CYS A 47 -4.93 -2.20 -36.41
N PRO A 48 -4.52 -3.01 -35.41
CA PRO A 48 -4.03 -4.36 -35.65
C PRO A 48 -5.13 -5.27 -36.23
N ALA A 49 -4.72 -6.32 -36.96
CA ALA A 49 -5.64 -7.25 -37.61
C ALA A 49 -6.61 -7.95 -36.63
N ASN A 50 -6.19 -8.16 -35.38
CA ASN A 50 -7.05 -8.65 -34.30
C ASN A 50 -6.99 -7.71 -33.08
N PRO A 51 -7.88 -6.70 -33.02
CA PRO A 51 -7.89 -5.73 -31.93
C PRO A 51 -8.22 -6.32 -30.56
N GLU A 52 -9.13 -7.30 -30.49
CA GLU A 52 -9.50 -7.97 -29.24
C GLU A 52 -8.29 -8.71 -28.62
N ALA A 53 -7.54 -9.44 -29.45
CA ALA A 53 -6.36 -10.17 -29.00
C ALA A 53 -5.24 -9.22 -28.53
N TRP A 54 -5.08 -8.09 -29.23
CA TRP A 54 -4.13 -7.05 -28.83
C TRP A 54 -4.52 -6.44 -27.48
N LEU A 55 -5.79 -6.05 -27.31
CA LEU A 55 -6.31 -5.49 -26.06
C LEU A 55 -6.16 -6.46 -24.90
N MET A 56 -6.49 -7.75 -25.09
CA MET A 56 -6.27 -8.78 -24.06
C MET A 56 -4.81 -8.91 -23.65
N THR A 57 -3.89 -8.78 -24.60
CA THR A 57 -2.45 -8.89 -24.34
C THR A 57 -1.97 -7.71 -23.51
N VAL A 58 -2.36 -6.49 -23.89
CA VAL A 58 -2.00 -5.27 -23.17
C VAL A 58 -2.63 -5.25 -21.77
N ALA A 59 -3.93 -5.55 -21.67
CA ALA A 59 -4.64 -5.60 -20.40
C ALA A 59 -4.04 -6.63 -19.44
N ARG A 60 -3.64 -7.82 -19.93
CA ARG A 60 -2.99 -8.83 -19.09
C ARG A 60 -1.65 -8.35 -18.52
N ARG A 61 -0.84 -7.65 -19.32
CA ARG A 61 0.43 -7.07 -18.83
C ARG A 61 0.16 -6.03 -17.75
N ARG A 62 -0.80 -5.12 -17.98
CA ARG A 62 -1.23 -4.11 -17.01
C ARG A 62 -1.76 -4.72 -15.70
N ALA A 63 -2.55 -5.78 -15.79
CA ALA A 63 -3.05 -6.49 -14.61
C ALA A 63 -1.91 -7.11 -13.77
N ILE A 64 -0.88 -7.66 -14.41
CA ILE A 64 0.31 -8.20 -13.72
C ILE A 64 1.10 -7.07 -13.06
N ASP A 65 1.31 -5.97 -13.79
CA ASP A 65 2.04 -4.80 -13.26
C ASP A 65 1.30 -4.18 -12.06
N GLY A 66 -0.02 -4.03 -12.15
CA GLY A 66 -0.86 -3.57 -11.05
C GLY A 66 -0.83 -4.50 -9.84
N ALA A 67 -0.88 -5.81 -10.05
CA ALA A 67 -0.74 -6.78 -8.96
C ALA A 67 0.63 -6.72 -8.29
N ARG A 68 1.70 -6.47 -9.07
CA ARG A 68 3.05 -6.26 -8.51
C ARG A 68 3.11 -4.99 -7.68
N HIS A 69 2.50 -3.90 -8.16
CA HIS A 69 2.47 -2.63 -7.42
C HIS A 69 1.69 -2.74 -6.11
N ARG A 70 0.54 -3.43 -6.10
CA ARG A 70 -0.23 -3.70 -4.88
C ARG A 70 0.58 -4.46 -3.83
N ARG A 71 1.33 -5.50 -4.23
CA ARG A 71 2.18 -6.23 -3.28
C ARG A 71 3.21 -5.34 -2.59
N VAL A 72 3.83 -4.42 -3.34
CA VAL A 72 4.76 -3.45 -2.77
C VAL A 72 4.02 -2.50 -1.80
N GLY A 73 2.82 -2.05 -2.18
CA GLY A 73 1.97 -1.26 -1.29
C GLY A 73 1.62 -2.00 0.00
N ASP A 74 1.20 -3.26 -0.08
CA ASP A 74 0.84 -4.09 1.06
C ASP A 74 2.03 -4.32 1.99
N GLU A 75 3.23 -4.53 1.42
CA GLU A 75 4.47 -4.67 2.20
C GLU A 75 4.80 -3.37 2.95
N VAL A 76 4.68 -2.22 2.29
CA VAL A 76 4.90 -0.91 2.93
C VAL A 76 3.85 -0.65 4.02
N VAL A 77 2.57 -0.95 3.78
CA VAL A 77 1.51 -0.79 4.79
C VAL A 77 1.79 -1.68 6.00
N ASN A 78 2.22 -2.91 5.79
CA ASN A 78 2.59 -3.82 6.88
C ASN A 78 3.79 -3.28 7.68
N GLN A 79 4.84 -2.80 7.00
CA GLN A 79 5.99 -2.18 7.65
C GLN A 79 5.59 -0.94 8.46
N LEU A 80 4.71 -0.10 7.93
CA LEU A 80 4.19 1.07 8.64
C LEU A 80 3.35 0.67 9.86
N ALA A 81 2.56 -0.40 9.77
CA ALA A 81 1.80 -0.91 10.90
C ALA A 81 2.71 -1.41 12.02
N ILE A 82 3.78 -2.15 11.69
CA ILE A 82 4.79 -2.59 12.66
C ILE A 82 5.47 -1.39 13.33
N LEU A 83 5.89 -0.40 12.54
CA LEU A 83 6.53 0.81 13.07
C LEU A 83 5.60 1.62 13.98
N ALA A 84 4.30 1.69 13.65
CA ALA A 84 3.32 2.35 14.49
C ALA A 84 3.16 1.63 15.83
N ASP A 85 3.08 0.30 15.81
CA ASP A 85 2.99 -0.53 17.03
C ASP A 85 4.23 -0.34 17.92
N GLU A 86 5.44 -0.32 17.34
CA GLU A 86 6.68 -0.05 18.08
C GLU A 86 6.70 1.36 18.73
N ILE A 87 6.11 2.36 18.07
CA ILE A 87 6.00 3.72 18.62
C ILE A 87 5.02 3.74 19.79
N ASP A 88 3.85 3.14 19.63
CA ASP A 88 2.84 3.04 20.68
C ASP A 88 3.38 2.27 21.91
N GLU A 89 4.12 1.17 21.69
CA GLU A 89 4.79 0.43 22.77
C GLU A 89 5.83 1.30 23.52
N ARG A 90 6.61 2.10 22.78
CA ARG A 90 7.58 3.03 23.39
C ARG A 90 6.91 4.14 24.19
N GLU A 91 5.80 4.70 23.69
CA GLU A 91 5.03 5.71 24.41
C GLU A 91 4.40 5.13 25.68
N THR A 92 3.88 3.90 25.60
CA THR A 92 3.28 3.20 26.75
C THR A 92 4.34 2.81 27.80
N GLY A 93 5.57 2.51 27.36
CA GLY A 93 6.71 2.20 28.23
C GLY A 93 7.41 3.44 28.82
N MET A 94 7.17 4.63 28.29
CA MET A 94 7.63 5.87 28.92
C MET A 94 6.78 6.16 30.14
N LEU A 95 7.36 5.98 31.32
CA LEU A 95 6.75 6.43 32.57
C LEU A 95 6.28 7.88 32.40
N PRO A 96 4.98 8.19 32.56
CA PRO A 96 4.41 9.51 32.29
C PRO A 96 5.02 10.63 33.13
N ASP A 97 5.70 10.25 34.21
CA ASP A 97 6.19 11.16 35.23
C ASP A 97 7.65 10.85 35.52
N ARG A 98 8.46 11.89 35.74
CA ARG A 98 9.90 11.76 36.05
C ARG A 98 10.15 11.15 37.42
N ARG A 99 9.14 10.61 38.10
CA ARG A 99 9.22 10.01 39.45
C ARG A 99 10.29 8.95 39.55
N LEU A 100 10.42 8.05 38.57
CA LEU A 100 11.46 7.02 38.60
C LEU A 100 12.86 7.62 38.46
N ALA A 101 13.02 8.62 37.58
CA ALA A 101 14.26 9.36 37.43
C ALA A 101 14.61 10.18 38.69
N LEU A 102 13.60 10.76 39.36
CA LEU A 102 13.74 11.44 40.65
C LEU A 102 14.11 10.46 41.76
N LEU A 103 13.54 9.26 41.79
CA LEU A 103 13.90 8.19 42.73
C LEU A 103 15.37 7.78 42.55
N PHE A 104 15.83 7.64 41.30
CA PHE A 104 17.25 7.42 40.99
C PHE A 104 18.14 8.62 41.38
N ALA A 105 17.68 9.86 41.15
CA ALA A 105 18.42 11.05 41.57
C ALA A 105 18.56 11.13 43.10
N CYS A 106 17.50 10.82 43.85
CA CYS A 106 17.50 10.83 45.32
C CYS A 106 18.36 9.72 45.94
N THR A 107 18.70 8.66 45.19
CA THR A 107 19.63 7.61 45.64
C THR A 107 21.10 7.90 45.33
N HIS A 108 21.41 9.03 44.70
CA HIS A 108 22.76 9.34 44.24
C HIS A 108 23.78 9.43 45.41
N PRO A 109 24.97 8.80 45.31
CA PRO A 109 25.95 8.75 46.39
C PRO A 109 26.47 10.11 46.86
N ALA A 110 26.40 11.15 46.02
CA ALA A 110 26.80 12.51 46.42
C ALA A 110 25.79 13.21 47.36
N LEU A 111 24.59 12.65 47.56
CA LEU A 111 23.62 13.14 48.54
C LEU A 111 23.82 12.43 49.89
N GLU A 112 23.79 13.18 50.98
CA GLU A 112 23.85 12.62 52.33
C GLU A 112 22.66 11.67 52.59
N ALA A 113 22.95 10.52 53.22
CA ALA A 113 21.96 9.47 53.46
C ALA A 113 20.71 9.95 54.21
N ALA A 114 20.86 10.93 55.11
CA ALA A 114 19.76 11.52 55.86
C ALA A 114 18.76 12.32 54.99
N ILE A 115 19.18 12.80 53.82
CA ILE A 115 18.39 13.69 52.95
C ILE A 115 17.67 12.90 51.84
N ARG A 116 18.09 11.65 51.56
CA ARG A 116 17.53 10.81 50.48
C ARG A 116 16.07 10.43 50.73
N THR A 117 15.74 10.00 51.95
CA THR A 117 14.38 9.54 52.33
C THR A 117 13.34 10.66 52.33
N PRO A 118 13.62 11.85 52.91
CA PRO A 118 12.70 12.98 52.84
C PRO A 118 12.35 13.41 51.41
N LEU A 119 13.34 13.44 50.51
CA LEU A 119 13.14 13.82 49.10
C LEU A 119 12.31 12.80 48.29
N MET A 120 12.20 11.55 48.76
CA MET A 120 11.38 10.51 48.11
C MET A 120 9.91 10.52 48.55
N LEU A 121 9.58 11.18 49.67
CA LEU A 121 8.26 11.15 50.30
C LEU A 121 7.49 12.49 50.22
N GLN A 122 8.07 13.51 49.58
CA GLN A 122 7.38 14.78 49.28
C GLN A 122 6.46 14.63 48.06
#